data_AF-A0A8I1D7V7-F1
#
_entry.id   AF-A0A8I1D7V7-F1
#
_cell.length_a   1.000
_cell.length_b   1.000
_cell.length_c   1.000
_cell.angle_alpha   90.00
_cell.angle_beta   90.00
_cell.angle_gamma   90.00
#
_symmetry.space_group_name_H-M   'P 1'
#
loop_
_entity.id
_entity.type
_entity.pdbx_description
1 polymer ?
#
loop_
_entity_poly.entity_id
_entity_poly.type
_entity_poly.pdbx_seq_one_letter_code
_entity_poly.pdbx_strand_id
1 'polypeptide(L)'
;MTRLRKTITAAALIPAGIAAIALSGAGAASAIAPINDNGRIGVQLNQGETALFGQINAGNAIESVTSPSQIGVRVAPGSIYAGNDGIRGHLDQFADEAASRGGQISLGVLNPPRGSQQFFFIQSW
;
A
#
# COMPACT_ATOMS: atom_id res chain seq x y z
N MET A 1 8.40 23.21 2.38
CA MET A 1 7.01 22.72 2.54
C MET A 1 6.90 22.00 3.88
N THR A 2 6.07 22.50 4.79
CA THR A 2 5.89 22.04 6.17
C THR A 2 5.32 20.62 6.23
N ARG A 3 5.83 19.75 7.13
CA ARG A 3 5.46 18.32 7.27
C ARG A 3 3.94 18.07 7.29
N LEU A 4 3.18 19.00 7.85
CA LEU A 4 1.71 18.95 7.90
C LEU A 4 1.06 18.86 6.51
N ARG A 5 1.59 19.57 5.51
CA ARG A 5 1.07 19.53 4.13
C ARG A 5 1.30 18.16 3.49
N LYS A 6 2.47 17.55 3.70
CA LYS A 6 2.79 16.20 3.20
C LYS A 6 1.85 15.15 3.80
N THR A 7 1.64 15.18 5.11
CA THR A 7 0.70 14.29 5.80
C THR A 7 -0.73 14.40 5.29
N ILE A 8 -1.24 15.63 5.11
CA ILE A 8 -2.60 15.86 4.60
C ILE A 8 -2.72 15.36 3.16
N THR A 9 -1.70 15.60 2.31
CA THR A 9 -1.70 15.12 0.93
C THR A 9 -1.69 13.59 0.86
N ALA A 10 -0.85 12.91 1.65
CA ALA A 10 -0.80 11.45 1.69
C ALA A 10 -2.12 10.80 2.17
N ALA A 11 -2.74 11.39 3.20
CA ALA A 11 -4.03 10.93 3.70
C ALA A 11 -5.16 11.09 2.68
N ALA A 12 -5.04 12.01 1.72
CA ALA A 12 -5.97 12.14 0.60
C ALA A 12 -5.59 11.23 -0.59
N LEU A 13 -4.29 11.04 -0.85
CA LEU A 13 -3.79 10.31 -2.01
C LEU A 13 -4.03 8.80 -1.91
N ILE A 14 -3.87 8.21 -0.73
CA ILE A 14 -4.06 6.76 -0.54
C ILE A 14 -5.53 6.36 -0.79
N PRO A 15 -6.54 7.02 -0.18
CA PRO A 15 -7.94 6.76 -0.52
C PRO A 15 -8.26 7.03 -1.99
N ALA A 16 -7.70 8.09 -2.59
CA ALA A 16 -7.92 8.42 -4.00
C ALA A 16 -7.31 7.37 -4.95
N GLY A 17 -6.11 6.88 -4.65
CA GLY A 17 -5.45 5.80 -5.40
C GLY A 17 -6.23 4.49 -5.31
N ILE A 18 -6.70 4.14 -4.11
CA ILE A 18 -7.60 2.99 -3.91
C ILE A 18 -8.88 3.14 -4.75
N ALA A 19 -9.53 4.31 -4.71
CA ALA A 19 -10.74 4.56 -5.49
C ALA A 19 -10.47 4.49 -7.00
N ALA A 20 -9.33 5.00 -7.48
CA ALA A 20 -8.94 4.90 -8.88
C ALA A 20 -8.73 3.45 -9.32
N ILE A 21 -8.11 2.61 -8.48
CA ILE A 21 -7.93 1.17 -8.73
C ILE A 21 -9.29 0.45 -8.72
N ALA A 22 -10.19 0.80 -7.80
CA ALA A 22 -11.56 0.29 -7.76
C ALA A 22 -12.35 0.61 -9.04
N LEU A 23 -12.19 1.83 -9.55
CA LEU A 23 -12.93 2.36 -10.70
C LEU A 23 -12.35 1.90 -12.04
N SER A 24 -11.08 1.49 -12.08
CA SER A 24 -10.39 1.05 -13.31
C SER A 24 -10.62 -0.42 -13.66
N GLY A 25 -11.42 -1.13 -12.86
CA GLY A 25 -12.13 -2.33 -13.34
C GLY A 25 -11.22 -3.51 -13.68
N ALA A 26 -10.30 -3.88 -12.79
CA ALA A 26 -9.63 -5.19 -12.84
C ALA A 26 -10.65 -6.33 -12.58
N GLY A 27 -11.53 -6.55 -13.57
CA GLY A 27 -12.45 -7.68 -13.76
C GLY A 27 -13.49 -7.87 -12.67
N ALA A 28 -14.69 -7.30 -12.85
CA ALA A 28 -16.06 -7.75 -12.51
C ALA A 28 -16.40 -8.75 -11.36
N ALA A 29 -15.47 -9.25 -10.55
CA ALA A 29 -15.65 -10.29 -9.53
C ALA A 29 -14.78 -10.09 -8.28
N SER A 30 -14.04 -8.99 -8.22
CA SER A 30 -12.89 -8.86 -7.34
C SER A 30 -13.12 -7.68 -6.41
N ALA A 31 -13.76 -7.96 -5.27
CA ALA A 31 -14.08 -6.95 -4.29
C ALA A 31 -12.80 -6.54 -3.57
N ILE A 32 -12.34 -5.30 -3.78
CA ILE A 32 -11.50 -4.58 -2.82
C ILE A 32 -12.07 -4.87 -1.43
N ALA A 33 -11.37 -5.67 -0.64
CA ALA A 33 -11.90 -6.13 0.64
C ALA A 33 -11.60 -5.08 1.69
N PRO A 34 -12.62 -4.46 2.32
CA PRO A 34 -12.38 -3.44 3.33
C PRO A 34 -11.69 -4.08 4.54
N ILE A 35 -10.67 -3.39 5.05
CA ILE A 35 -9.97 -3.75 6.29
C ILE A 35 -10.43 -2.77 7.36
N ASN A 36 -10.95 -3.32 8.46
CA ASN A 36 -11.19 -2.59 9.70
C ASN A 36 -10.85 -3.50 10.87
N ASP A 37 -9.56 -3.63 11.17
CA ASP A 37 -9.07 -4.50 12.25
C ASP A 37 -7.83 -3.91 12.94
N ASN A 38 -7.75 -4.08 14.26
CA ASN A 38 -6.58 -3.76 15.08
C ASN A 38 -5.97 -2.36 14.82
N GLY A 39 -6.85 -1.38 14.63
CA GLY A 39 -6.49 0.01 14.32
C GLY A 39 -5.97 0.24 12.90
N ARG A 40 -6.28 -0.66 11.95
CA ARG A 40 -6.05 -0.48 10.51
C ARG A 40 -7.38 -0.25 9.82
N ILE A 41 -7.45 0.82 9.05
CA ILE A 41 -8.59 1.13 8.19
C ILE A 41 -8.05 1.24 6.76
N GLY A 42 -8.53 0.42 5.85
CA GLY A 42 -7.99 0.38 4.50
C GLY A 42 -8.65 -0.67 3.65
N VAL A 43 -7.87 -1.21 2.72
CA VAL A 43 -8.34 -2.21 1.79
C VAL A 43 -7.30 -3.27 1.51
N GLN A 44 -7.76 -4.44 1.08
CA GLN A 44 -6.96 -5.47 0.44
C GLN A 44 -7.33 -5.53 -1.03
N LEU A 45 -6.31 -5.42 -1.88
CA LEU A 45 -6.40 -5.55 -3.31
C LEU A 45 -6.22 -7.01 -3.70
N ASN A 46 -7.04 -7.51 -4.62
CA ASN A 46 -6.82 -8.82 -5.20
C ASN A 46 -5.59 -8.83 -6.13
N GLN A 47 -5.26 -9.98 -6.71
CA GLN A 47 -4.09 -10.12 -7.58
C GLN A 47 -4.12 -9.16 -8.79
N GLY A 48 -5.26 -9.02 -9.46
CA GLY A 48 -5.39 -8.14 -10.63
C GLY A 48 -5.26 -6.67 -10.26
N GLU A 49 -5.85 -6.25 -9.14
CA GLU A 49 -5.71 -4.90 -8.60
C GLU A 49 -4.30 -4.60 -8.09
N THR A 50 -3.62 -5.61 -7.54
CA THR A 50 -2.22 -5.51 -7.11
C THR A 50 -1.30 -5.30 -8.31
N ALA A 51 -1.53 -6.01 -9.41
CA ALA A 51 -0.82 -5.80 -10.67
C ALA A 51 -1.08 -4.40 -11.23
N LEU A 52 -2.34 -3.96 -11.20
CA LEU A 52 -2.72 -2.62 -11.67
C LEU A 52 -2.08 -1.51 -10.82
N PHE A 53 -2.01 -1.69 -9.50
CA PHE A 53 -1.33 -0.77 -8.57
C PHE A 53 0.11 -0.50 -9.00
N GLY A 54 0.87 -1.56 -9.32
CA GLY A 54 2.24 -1.44 -9.82
C GLY A 54 2.30 -0.77 -11.21
N GLN A 55 1.43 -1.15 -12.13
CA GLN A 55 1.38 -0.60 -13.48
C GLN A 55 1.12 0.92 -13.52
N ILE A 56 0.25 1.42 -12.64
CA ILE A 56 -0.05 2.86 -12.57
C ILE A 56 0.93 3.64 -11.68
N ASN A 57 1.99 2.99 -11.16
CA ASN A 57 2.98 3.58 -10.26
C ASN A 57 2.33 4.24 -9.03
N ALA A 58 1.27 3.62 -8.48
CA ALA A 58 0.54 4.17 -7.34
C ALA A 58 1.42 4.27 -6.10
N GLY A 59 2.35 3.32 -5.92
CA GLY A 59 3.32 3.30 -4.86
C GLY A 59 4.25 4.51 -4.87
N ASN A 60 4.86 4.80 -6.02
CA ASN A 60 5.72 5.98 -6.19
C ASN A 60 4.96 7.29 -5.94
N ALA A 61 3.70 7.38 -6.39
CA ALA A 61 2.86 8.54 -6.10
C ALA A 61 2.66 8.74 -4.59
N ILE A 62 2.38 7.67 -3.83
CA ILE A 62 2.26 7.70 -2.37
C ILE A 62 3.59 8.06 -1.71
N GLU A 63 4.70 7.47 -2.14
CA GLU A 63 6.04 7.72 -1.59
C GLU A 63 6.52 9.15 -1.83
N SER A 64 6.10 9.79 -2.94
CA SER A 64 6.45 11.18 -3.24
C SER A 64 5.88 12.20 -2.23
N VAL A 65 4.77 11.85 -1.57
CA VAL A 65 4.06 12.72 -0.60
C VAL A 65 4.19 12.26 0.84
N THR A 66 4.82 11.11 1.08
CA THR A 66 5.08 10.57 2.42
C THR A 66 6.58 10.60 2.75
N SER A 67 6.91 10.26 3.99
CA SER A 67 8.26 9.97 4.42
C SER A 67 8.35 8.47 4.74
N PRO A 68 9.51 7.82 4.61
CA PRO A 68 9.65 6.39 4.89
C PRO A 68 9.17 5.98 6.29
N SER A 69 9.32 6.87 7.29
CA SER A 69 8.83 6.63 8.66
C SER A 69 7.31 6.72 8.83
N GLN A 70 6.58 7.23 7.84
CA GLN A 70 5.12 7.36 7.88
C GLN A 70 4.40 6.11 7.38
N ILE A 71 5.08 5.26 6.60
CA ILE A 71 4.50 4.03 6.04
C ILE A 71 5.21 2.85 6.68
N GLY A 72 4.48 2.03 7.43
CA GLY A 72 5.02 0.74 7.83
C GLY A 72 4.76 -0.28 6.75
N VAL A 73 5.84 -0.78 6.18
CA VAL A 73 5.82 -1.84 5.19
C VAL A 73 5.99 -3.18 5.89
N ARG A 74 5.25 -4.19 5.42
CA ARG A 74 5.49 -5.59 5.75
C ARG A 74 5.45 -6.41 4.47
N VAL A 75 6.56 -7.06 4.16
CA VAL A 75 6.67 -7.95 3.00
C VAL A 75 6.33 -9.38 3.40
N ALA A 76 5.91 -10.22 2.44
CA ALA A 76 5.57 -11.59 2.76
C ALA A 76 6.82 -12.47 2.95
N PRO A 77 6.72 -13.59 3.69
CA PRO A 77 7.87 -14.47 3.92
C PRO A 77 8.50 -14.97 2.62
N GLY A 78 9.83 -14.79 2.48
CA GLY A 78 10.55 -15.14 1.27
C GLY A 78 10.47 -14.08 0.16
N SER A 79 10.00 -12.87 0.46
CA SER A 79 10.17 -11.70 -0.41
C SER A 79 11.65 -11.42 -0.66
N ILE A 80 12.00 -11.08 -1.90
CA ILE A 80 13.36 -10.63 -2.26
C ILE A 80 13.73 -9.29 -1.62
N TYR A 81 12.74 -8.57 -1.12
CA TYR A 81 12.89 -7.27 -0.47
C TYR A 81 13.00 -7.37 1.07
N ALA A 82 12.89 -8.57 1.62
CA ALA A 82 13.23 -8.84 3.00
C ALA A 82 14.76 -8.94 3.16
N GLY A 83 15.38 -7.97 3.83
CA GLY A 83 16.80 -7.99 4.15
C GLY A 83 17.07 -8.16 5.66
N ASN A 84 18.32 -8.54 6.00
CA ASN A 84 18.75 -8.68 7.40
C ASN A 84 18.64 -7.37 8.20
N ASP A 85 18.81 -6.22 7.53
CA ASP A 85 18.73 -4.90 8.15
C ASP A 85 17.34 -4.24 7.98
N GLY A 86 16.36 -4.99 7.51
CA GLY A 86 14.99 -4.52 7.25
C GLY A 86 14.56 -4.60 5.79
N ILE A 87 13.40 -4.01 5.51
CA ILE A 87 12.76 -4.04 4.19
C ILE A 87 13.41 -2.98 3.29
N ARG A 88 13.79 -3.39 2.07
CA ARG A 88 14.43 -2.51 1.09
C ARG A 88 13.64 -2.51 -0.20
N GLY A 89 13.30 -1.34 -0.71
CA GLY A 89 12.59 -1.17 -1.98
C GLY A 89 11.46 -0.16 -1.88
N HIS A 90 10.68 -0.10 -2.95
CA HIS A 90 9.56 0.82 -3.13
C HIS A 90 8.23 0.08 -3.13
N LEU A 91 7.15 0.78 -2.77
CA LEU A 91 5.80 0.20 -2.75
C LEU A 91 5.39 -0.49 -4.06
N ASP A 92 5.75 0.08 -5.22
CA ASP A 92 5.47 -0.53 -6.53
C ASP A 92 6.23 -1.84 -6.72
N GLN A 93 7.49 -1.91 -6.27
CA GLN A 93 8.29 -3.13 -6.34
C GLN A 93 7.69 -4.25 -5.49
N PHE A 94 7.15 -3.91 -4.32
CA PHE A 94 6.44 -4.87 -3.47
C PHE A 94 5.13 -5.33 -4.10
N ALA A 95 4.39 -4.43 -4.75
CA ALA A 95 3.17 -4.77 -5.48
C ALA A 95 3.45 -5.68 -6.69
N ASP A 96 4.48 -5.36 -7.48
CA ASP A 96 4.90 -6.15 -8.64
C ASP A 96 5.34 -7.56 -8.23
N GLU A 97 6.13 -7.69 -7.16
CA GLU A 97 6.50 -9.01 -6.65
C GLU A 97 5.27 -9.78 -6.16
N ALA A 98 4.35 -9.13 -5.43
CA ALA A 98 3.12 -9.79 -4.98
C ALA A 98 2.31 -10.31 -6.16
N ALA A 99 2.05 -9.46 -7.17
CA ALA A 99 1.33 -9.84 -8.38
C ALA A 99 2.01 -11.01 -9.12
N SER A 100 3.35 -10.97 -9.24
CA SER A 100 4.14 -12.02 -9.88
C SER A 100 4.03 -13.39 -9.19
N ARG A 101 3.71 -13.40 -7.89
CA ARG A 101 3.57 -14.61 -7.07
C ARG A 101 2.12 -15.08 -6.92
N GLY A 102 1.16 -14.47 -7.60
CA GLY A 102 -0.26 -14.75 -7.37
C GLY A 102 -0.84 -14.11 -6.11
N GLY A 103 -0.06 -13.23 -5.48
CA GLY A 103 -0.36 -12.59 -4.21
C GLY A 103 -1.14 -11.29 -4.35
N GLN A 104 -1.18 -10.57 -3.23
CA GLN A 104 -2.05 -9.43 -2.97
C GLN A 104 -1.33 -8.40 -2.10
N ILE A 105 -1.84 -7.16 -2.12
CA ILE A 105 -1.42 -6.12 -1.17
C ILE A 105 -2.58 -5.58 -0.36
N SER A 106 -2.30 -5.19 0.88
CA SER A 106 -3.19 -4.41 1.71
C SER A 106 -2.58 -3.05 2.03
N LEU A 107 -3.38 -2.00 1.94
CA LEU A 107 -2.92 -0.65 2.22
C LEU A 107 -4.02 0.21 2.84
N GLY A 108 -3.60 1.20 3.63
CA GLY A 108 -4.53 2.11 4.29
C GLY A 108 -3.88 2.93 5.40
N VAL A 109 -4.72 3.39 6.32
CA VAL A 109 -4.33 4.24 7.45
C VAL A 109 -4.33 3.47 8.76
N LEU A 110 -3.51 3.92 9.70
CA LEU A 110 -3.54 3.51 11.09
C LEU A 110 -4.40 4.50 11.90
N ASN A 111 -5.35 3.97 12.66
CA ASN A 111 -6.21 4.72 13.56
C ASN A 111 -6.32 3.99 14.92
N PRO A 112 -5.67 4.47 16.00
CA PRO A 112 -4.79 5.65 16.04
C PRO A 112 -3.43 5.40 15.35
N PRO A 113 -2.70 6.48 14.96
CA PRO A 113 -1.32 6.37 14.47
C PRO A 113 -0.38 5.69 15.48
N ARG A 114 0.67 5.03 14.99
CA ARG A 114 1.69 4.35 15.81
C ARG A 114 3.02 5.09 15.72
N GLY A 115 3.26 6.02 16.63
CA GLY A 115 4.44 6.90 16.58
C GLY A 115 4.40 7.80 15.34
N SER A 116 5.46 7.74 14.50
CA SER A 116 5.47 8.45 13.21
C SER A 116 4.69 7.71 12.11
N GLN A 117 4.34 6.44 12.34
CA GLN A 117 3.68 5.61 11.35
C GLN A 117 2.18 5.93 11.29
N GLN A 118 1.73 6.33 10.10
CA GLN A 118 0.35 6.75 9.81
C GLN A 118 -0.33 5.82 8.82
N PHE A 119 0.45 5.15 7.98
CA PHE A 119 -0.02 4.27 6.92
C PHE A 119 0.55 2.87 7.10
N PHE A 120 -0.12 1.90 6.49
CA PHE A 120 0.40 0.55 6.37
C PHE A 120 0.39 0.11 4.91
N PHE A 121 1.37 -0.72 4.58
CA PHE A 121 1.43 -1.47 3.33
C PHE A 121 1.86 -2.89 3.68
N ILE A 122 1.07 -3.88 3.27
CA ILE A 122 1.31 -5.28 3.60
C ILE A 122 1.23 -6.08 2.31
N GLN A 123 2.26 -6.85 2.05
CA GLN A 123 2.36 -7.81 0.95
C GLN A 123 2.01 -9.21 1.46
N SER A 124 1.32 -10.03 0.66
CA SER A 124 0.98 -11.43 1.00
C SER A 124 0.83 -12.31 -0.24
N TRP A 125 1.13 -13.61 -0.12
CA TRP A 125 0.78 -14.69 -1.05
C TRP A 125 0.63 -16.00 -0.28
#